data_AF-D5GEK0-F1
#
_entry.id   AF-D5GEK0-F1
#
_cell.length_a   1.000
_cell.length_b   1.000
_cell.length_c   1.000
_cell.angle_alpha   90.00
_cell.angle_beta   90.00
_cell.angle_gamma   90.00
#
_symmetry.space_group_name_H-M   'P 1'
#
loop_
_entity.id
_entity.type
_entity.pdbx_description
1 polymer ?
#
loop_
_entity_poly.entity_id
_entity_poly.type
_entity_poly.pdbx_seq_one_letter_code
_entity_poly.pdbx_strand_id
1 'polypeptide(L)'
;MPPKKRASPTKTSLGSGPNKKTKTPPVVDGPSKYVENPLSFIEYVELQDPNEEPDVEVRHLRKEKKDYTGSEVKISKEGYDNLIKMYIEVEKRTPESNGIAHIYEDYAGYGIIEVMEKQILQYEKEKKKSHFELKLYAIVEALVFFLDSSYDGRWMHVDDGDRVEELMCLMGTLFVDCFRELDKETPIGRWLAPPDKTPLKNLGLIMGLAIGAAGCWMGDAESMDFWSQEIERMAEARGIQLRNCSGPIKEKSDGTKMLDFSSQLKAYKKRNGAPSIGGNHFDLSKISEAERRRLDEGDIFDI
;
A
#
# COMPACT_ATOMS: atom_id res chain seq x y z
N MET A 1 -19.22 6.65 78.09
CA MET A 1 -17.75 6.76 78.04
C MET A 1 -17.18 6.46 79.42
N PRO A 2 -16.60 5.26 79.63
CA PRO A 2 -15.81 4.93 80.81
C PRO A 2 -14.30 5.20 80.58
N PRO A 3 -13.48 5.19 81.65
CA PRO A 3 -12.18 5.83 81.68
C PRO A 3 -10.98 4.85 81.78
N LYS A 4 -9.78 5.44 81.87
CA LYS A 4 -8.53 4.95 82.53
C LYS A 4 -7.57 4.00 81.79
N LYS A 5 -6.46 4.63 81.34
CA LYS A 5 -5.03 4.40 81.70
C LYS A 5 -4.61 3.06 82.36
N ARG A 6 -3.59 2.40 81.77
CA ARG A 6 -2.27 2.04 82.38
C ARG A 6 -1.40 1.36 81.30
N ALA A 7 -0.27 1.93 80.90
CA ALA A 7 1.09 1.80 81.47
C ALA A 7 1.81 0.47 81.10
N SER A 8 2.73 0.57 80.12
CA SER A 8 4.18 0.22 80.09
C SER A 8 4.70 -1.08 80.76
N PRO A 9 5.96 -1.53 80.51
CA PRO A 9 6.75 -1.64 79.27
C PRO A 9 7.55 -2.98 79.14
N THR A 10 8.27 -3.14 78.02
CA THR A 10 9.54 -3.92 77.79
C THR A 10 9.57 -5.45 78.02
N LYS A 11 10.00 -6.19 76.99
CA LYS A 11 11.28 -6.93 77.02
C LYS A 11 11.68 -7.50 75.64
N THR A 12 12.97 -7.34 75.39
CA THR A 12 13.82 -7.78 74.29
C THR A 12 13.98 -9.31 74.28
N SER A 13 14.08 -9.94 73.10
CA SER A 13 15.23 -10.80 72.72
C SER A 13 14.99 -11.49 71.37
N LEU A 14 16.10 -11.70 70.66
CA LEU A 14 16.27 -12.33 69.37
C LEU A 14 16.04 -13.85 69.41
N GLY A 15 15.67 -14.43 68.26
CA GLY A 15 16.01 -15.82 67.95
C GLY A 15 15.05 -16.57 67.02
N SER A 16 15.55 -16.86 65.81
CA SER A 16 15.30 -18.06 64.98
C SER A 16 13.87 -18.42 64.52
N GLY A 17 13.68 -18.54 63.19
CA GLY A 17 12.48 -19.12 62.55
C GLY A 17 12.27 -20.62 62.84
N PRO A 18 11.35 -21.36 62.16
CA PRO A 18 10.74 -21.10 60.84
C PRO A 18 9.21 -21.30 60.77
N ASN A 19 8.66 -21.21 59.55
CA ASN A 19 7.31 -21.61 59.08
C ASN A 19 6.11 -20.67 59.33
N LYS A 20 5.80 -19.84 58.32
CA LYS A 20 4.42 -19.64 57.87
C LYS A 20 4.34 -19.66 56.35
N LYS A 21 3.62 -20.66 55.84
CA LYS A 21 3.20 -20.84 54.45
C LYS A 21 2.53 -19.56 53.93
N THR A 22 3.23 -18.80 53.11
CA THR A 22 2.60 -17.87 52.16
C THR A 22 2.09 -18.70 50.98
N LYS A 23 0.77 -18.74 50.81
CA LYS A 23 0.13 -19.25 49.60
C LYS A 23 0.54 -18.35 48.44
N THR A 24 1.45 -18.83 47.60
CA THR A 24 1.59 -18.35 46.22
C THR A 24 0.29 -18.64 45.47
N PRO A 25 -0.23 -17.71 44.64
CA PRO A 25 -1.28 -18.04 43.69
C PRO A 25 -0.75 -19.07 42.69
N PRO A 26 -1.60 -19.96 42.16
CA PRO A 26 -1.17 -21.03 41.28
C PRO A 26 -0.57 -20.45 40.00
N VAL A 27 0.67 -20.84 39.72
CA VAL A 27 1.28 -20.74 38.39
C VAL A 27 0.43 -21.62 37.49
N VAL A 28 -0.39 -20.99 36.65
CA VAL A 28 -1.05 -21.66 35.55
C VAL A 28 0.02 -21.82 34.47
N ASP A 29 0.72 -22.95 34.51
CA ASP A 29 1.46 -23.49 33.37
C ASP A 29 0.45 -23.89 32.29
N GLY A 30 0.02 -22.90 31.52
CA GLY A 30 -0.55 -23.12 30.20
C GLY A 30 0.59 -23.12 29.18
N PRO A 31 0.56 -23.97 28.14
CA PRO A 31 1.57 -23.91 27.09
C PRO A 31 1.51 -22.50 26.48
N SER A 32 2.64 -21.80 26.52
CA SER A 32 2.90 -20.60 25.73
C SER A 32 2.79 -20.97 24.25
N LYS A 33 1.56 -21.01 23.73
CA LYS A 33 1.29 -20.88 22.31
C LYS A 33 1.48 -19.40 22.03
N TYR A 34 2.65 -19.01 21.55
CA TYR A 34 2.98 -17.78 20.79
C TYR A 34 4.46 -17.46 21.01
N VAL A 35 5.33 -18.30 20.44
CA VAL A 35 6.68 -17.88 20.04
C VAL A 35 6.94 -18.49 18.67
N GLU A 36 6.10 -18.16 17.69
CA GLU A 36 6.53 -18.21 16.29
C GLU A 36 7.01 -16.80 15.92
N ASN A 37 8.24 -16.74 15.44
CA ASN A 37 8.94 -15.51 15.06
C ASN A 37 8.11 -14.73 14.00
N PRO A 38 7.60 -13.51 14.30
CA PRO A 38 6.79 -12.73 13.36
C PRO A 38 7.58 -12.25 12.12
N LEU A 39 8.89 -12.49 12.07
CA LEU A 39 9.77 -12.14 10.95
C LEU A 39 9.75 -13.16 9.80
N SER A 40 8.94 -14.23 9.89
CA SER A 40 8.92 -15.33 8.91
C SER A 40 7.81 -15.25 7.84
N PHE A 41 6.96 -14.21 7.87
CA PHE A 41 5.70 -14.24 7.11
C PHE A 41 5.71 -13.49 5.77
N ILE A 42 6.75 -12.70 5.47
CA ILE A 42 6.82 -11.96 4.20
C ILE A 42 7.93 -12.58 3.34
N GLU A 43 7.51 -13.39 2.38
CA GLU A 43 8.37 -13.80 1.28
C GLU A 43 8.57 -12.56 0.39
N TYR A 44 9.82 -12.20 0.15
CA TYR A 44 10.16 -11.11 -0.76
C TYR A 44 10.69 -11.69 -2.06
N VAL A 45 10.25 -11.11 -3.16
CA VAL A 45 10.79 -11.37 -4.49
C VAL A 45 11.70 -10.19 -4.83
N GLU A 46 12.89 -10.48 -5.35
CA GLU A 46 13.73 -9.45 -5.96
C GLU A 46 13.10 -9.06 -7.30
N LEU A 47 12.73 -7.79 -7.45
CA LEU A 47 12.35 -7.27 -8.76
C LEU A 47 13.65 -7.08 -9.56
N GLN A 48 13.84 -7.90 -10.58
CA GLN A 48 14.84 -7.59 -11.60
C GLN A 48 14.37 -6.32 -12.34
N ASP A 49 15.30 -5.42 -12.63
CA ASP A 49 15.01 -4.19 -13.35
C ASP A 49 14.37 -4.56 -14.70
N PRO A 50 13.11 -4.18 -14.97
CA PRO A 50 12.44 -4.52 -16.21
C PRO A 50 13.08 -3.83 -17.44
N ASN A 51 14.02 -2.90 -17.24
CA ASN A 51 14.80 -2.26 -18.30
C ASN A 51 16.16 -2.93 -18.54
N GLU A 52 16.55 -3.96 -17.77
CA GLU A 52 17.71 -4.78 -18.08
C GLU A 52 17.29 -5.88 -19.07
N GLU A 53 17.66 -5.73 -20.36
CA GLU A 53 17.62 -6.87 -21.28
C GLU A 53 18.43 -8.03 -20.67
N PRO A 54 17.89 -9.28 -20.66
CA PRO A 54 18.62 -10.41 -20.11
C PRO A 54 19.78 -10.75 -21.04
N ASP A 55 20.95 -10.18 -20.74
CA ASP A 55 22.14 -10.34 -21.56
C ASP A 55 22.67 -11.78 -21.43
N VAL A 56 22.48 -12.58 -22.48
CA VAL A 56 22.80 -14.02 -22.53
C VAL A 56 24.33 -14.28 -22.51
N GLU A 57 25.17 -13.25 -22.58
CA GLU A 57 26.62 -13.41 -22.66
C GLU A 57 27.45 -12.48 -21.75
N VAL A 58 27.15 -12.38 -20.44
CA VAL A 58 28.13 -11.72 -19.54
C VAL A 58 28.41 -12.53 -18.28
N ARG A 59 29.04 -13.69 -18.46
CA ARG A 59 29.64 -14.45 -17.35
C ARG A 59 30.89 -13.82 -16.73
N HIS A 60 31.46 -12.73 -17.27
CA HIS A 60 32.82 -12.31 -16.88
C HIS A 60 33.06 -10.81 -16.61
N LEU A 61 32.05 -10.03 -16.22
CA LEU A 61 32.29 -8.68 -15.68
C LEU A 61 31.51 -8.41 -14.39
N ARG A 62 31.72 -9.27 -13.38
CA ARG A 62 31.57 -8.86 -11.97
C ARG A 62 32.75 -7.94 -11.62
N LYS A 63 32.68 -6.68 -12.07
CA LYS A 63 33.38 -5.60 -11.36
C LYS A 63 32.46 -5.17 -10.24
N GLU A 64 32.87 -5.45 -9.00
CA GLU A 64 32.26 -4.89 -7.80
C GLU A 64 32.05 -3.39 -7.98
N LYS A 65 30.80 -2.94 -8.13
CA LYS A 65 30.44 -1.53 -8.03
C LYS A 65 30.52 -1.15 -6.55
N LYS A 66 31.64 -0.55 -6.15
CA LYS A 66 31.89 -0.04 -4.79
C LYS A 66 30.96 1.09 -4.33
N ASP A 67 30.03 1.56 -5.17
CA ASP A 67 29.15 2.70 -4.85
C ASP A 67 27.65 2.40 -5.02
N TYR A 68 27.20 1.13 -4.97
CA TYR A 68 25.76 0.84 -4.88
C TYR A 68 25.31 0.82 -3.41
N THR A 69 24.59 1.86 -2.98
CA THR A 69 23.94 1.92 -1.64
C THR A 69 22.42 1.79 -1.72
N GLY A 70 21.87 1.43 -2.87
CA GLY A 70 20.45 1.12 -3.02
C GLY A 70 20.14 -0.21 -2.35
N SER A 71 19.08 -0.27 -1.55
CA SER A 71 18.51 -1.56 -1.16
C SER A 71 18.09 -2.31 -2.42
N GLU A 72 18.50 -3.58 -2.58
CA GLU A 72 17.89 -4.51 -3.54
C GLU A 72 16.38 -4.28 -3.53
N VAL A 73 15.77 -3.91 -4.67
CA VAL A 73 14.33 -3.64 -4.74
C VAL A 73 13.60 -4.95 -4.45
N LYS A 74 12.93 -5.00 -3.30
CA LYS A 74 12.15 -6.13 -2.81
C LYS A 74 10.68 -5.80 -2.84
N ILE A 75 9.90 -6.66 -3.47
CA ILE A 75 8.45 -6.61 -3.40
C ILE A 75 7.97 -7.76 -2.53
N SER A 76 6.95 -7.56 -1.70
CA SER A 76 6.33 -8.69 -1.01
C SER A 76 5.71 -9.63 -2.05
N LYS A 77 5.68 -10.93 -1.80
CA LYS A 77 5.10 -11.91 -2.72
C LYS A 77 3.63 -11.61 -3.02
N GLU A 78 2.84 -11.24 -2.01
CA GLU A 78 1.44 -10.87 -2.21
C GLU A 78 1.33 -9.57 -3.04
N GLY A 79 2.25 -8.62 -2.85
CA GLY A 79 2.36 -7.43 -3.69
C GLY A 79 2.72 -7.77 -5.14
N TYR A 80 3.66 -8.69 -5.35
CA TYR A 80 4.05 -9.18 -6.67
C TYR A 80 2.91 -9.91 -7.37
N ASP A 81 2.22 -10.81 -6.67
CA ASP A 81 1.07 -11.54 -7.20
C ASP A 81 -0.04 -10.57 -7.62
N ASN A 82 -0.29 -9.52 -6.82
CA ASN A 82 -1.21 -8.45 -7.17
C ASN A 82 -0.74 -7.65 -8.39
N LEU A 83 0.54 -7.28 -8.46
CA LEU A 83 1.13 -6.54 -9.57
C LEU A 83 1.04 -7.32 -10.90
N ILE A 84 1.43 -8.58 -10.89
CA ILE A 84 1.30 -9.48 -12.05
C ILE A 84 -0.16 -9.63 -12.47
N LYS A 85 -1.07 -9.76 -11.50
CA LYS A 85 -2.51 -9.80 -11.79
C LYS A 85 -3.00 -8.51 -12.44
N MET A 86 -2.50 -7.34 -12.02
CA MET A 86 -2.82 -6.06 -12.67
C MET A 86 -2.35 -6.05 -14.13
N TYR A 87 -1.11 -6.43 -14.41
CA TYR A 87 -0.61 -6.51 -15.80
C TYR A 87 -1.43 -7.48 -16.66
N ILE A 88 -1.75 -8.68 -16.14
CA ILE A 88 -2.60 -9.64 -16.86
C ILE A 88 -3.98 -9.03 -17.15
N GLU A 89 -4.56 -8.25 -16.23
CA GLU A 89 -5.84 -7.59 -16.46
C GLU A 89 -5.74 -6.43 -17.45
N VAL A 90 -4.60 -5.73 -17.55
CA VAL A 90 -4.34 -4.72 -18.59
C VAL A 90 -4.25 -5.38 -19.96
N GLU A 91 -3.48 -6.46 -20.10
CA GLU A 91 -3.35 -7.19 -21.39
C GLU A 91 -4.70 -7.67 -21.95
N LYS A 92 -5.66 -8.02 -21.08
CA LYS A 92 -7.04 -8.36 -21.50
C LYS A 92 -7.85 -7.19 -22.04
N ARG A 93 -7.37 -5.96 -21.86
CA ARG A 93 -8.04 -4.70 -22.20
C ARG A 93 -7.28 -3.91 -23.26
N THR A 94 -6.05 -4.31 -23.55
CA THR A 94 -5.19 -3.79 -24.60
C THR A 94 -5.63 -4.34 -25.96
N PRO A 95 -6.12 -3.51 -26.89
CA PRO A 95 -6.59 -3.96 -28.21
C PRO A 95 -5.51 -4.70 -29.00
N GLU A 96 -4.27 -4.23 -28.95
CA GLU A 96 -3.13 -4.81 -29.69
C GLU A 96 -2.86 -6.25 -29.24
N SER A 97 -2.88 -6.49 -27.93
CA SER A 97 -2.69 -7.82 -27.33
C SER A 97 -3.83 -8.80 -27.66
N ASN A 98 -4.99 -8.27 -28.07
CA ASN A 98 -6.17 -9.05 -28.45
C ASN A 98 -6.38 -9.10 -29.97
N GLY A 99 -5.45 -8.55 -30.75
CA GLY A 99 -5.49 -8.56 -32.22
C GLY A 99 -6.63 -7.74 -32.82
N ILE A 100 -7.12 -6.72 -32.10
CA ILE A 100 -8.21 -5.84 -32.55
C ILE A 100 -7.60 -4.59 -33.16
N ALA A 101 -7.91 -4.33 -34.43
CA ALA A 101 -7.32 -3.22 -35.19
C ALA A 101 -8.16 -1.93 -35.18
N HIS A 102 -9.48 -2.03 -34.98
CA HIS A 102 -10.38 -0.87 -35.04
C HIS A 102 -11.20 -0.75 -33.76
N ILE A 103 -10.70 0.09 -32.85
CA ILE A 103 -11.37 0.47 -31.61
C ILE A 103 -10.96 1.90 -31.26
N TYR A 104 -11.75 2.60 -30.45
CA TYR A 104 -11.43 3.97 -30.06
C TYR A 104 -10.15 4.04 -29.23
N GLU A 105 -9.39 5.13 -29.40
CA GLU A 105 -8.02 5.29 -28.88
C GLU A 105 -7.97 5.18 -27.34
N ASP A 106 -9.01 5.66 -26.66
CA ASP A 106 -9.08 5.70 -25.20
C ASP A 106 -9.48 4.35 -24.56
N TYR A 107 -9.81 3.32 -25.36
CA TYR A 107 -10.31 2.03 -24.88
C TYR A 107 -9.36 1.40 -23.87
N ALA A 108 -8.07 1.33 -24.22
CA ALA A 108 -7.03 0.80 -23.34
C ALA A 108 -6.89 1.65 -22.06
N GLY A 109 -6.98 2.97 -22.19
CA GLY A 109 -6.89 3.91 -21.07
C GLY A 109 -8.01 3.69 -20.04
N TYR A 110 -9.25 3.60 -20.49
CA TYR A 110 -10.39 3.26 -19.64
C TYR A 110 -10.28 1.86 -19.04
N GLY A 111 -9.74 0.91 -19.81
CA GLY A 111 -9.44 -0.42 -19.30
C GLY A 111 -8.48 -0.40 -18.12
N ILE A 112 -7.39 0.35 -18.21
CA ILE A 112 -6.41 0.50 -17.12
C ILE A 112 -7.05 1.18 -15.91
N ILE A 113 -7.91 2.18 -16.12
CA ILE A 113 -8.71 2.79 -15.04
C ILE A 113 -9.54 1.72 -14.29
N GLU A 114 -10.23 0.82 -14.99
CA GLU A 114 -10.95 -0.28 -14.33
C GLU A 114 -10.04 -1.20 -13.52
N VAL A 115 -8.81 -1.46 -13.98
CA VAL A 115 -7.83 -2.28 -13.25
C VAL A 115 -7.41 -1.60 -11.95
N MET A 116 -7.12 -0.31 -11.98
CA MET A 116 -6.80 0.47 -10.78
C MET A 116 -7.99 0.55 -9.82
N GLU A 117 -9.20 0.79 -10.34
CA GLU A 117 -10.44 0.78 -9.54
C GLU A 117 -10.68 -0.57 -8.85
N LYS A 118 -10.40 -1.70 -9.53
CA LYS A 118 -10.46 -3.03 -8.91
C LYS A 118 -9.50 -3.16 -7.74
N GLN A 119 -8.29 -2.64 -7.87
CA GLN A 119 -7.29 -2.65 -6.81
C GLN A 119 -7.75 -1.84 -5.59
N ILE A 120 -8.36 -0.67 -5.83
CA ILE A 120 -9.00 0.18 -4.80
C ILE A 120 -10.18 -0.52 -4.12
N LEU A 121 -11.05 -1.20 -4.88
CA LEU A 121 -12.16 -1.96 -4.31
C LEU A 121 -11.68 -3.16 -3.49
N GLN A 122 -10.60 -3.82 -3.92
CA GLN A 122 -9.96 -4.89 -3.17
C GLN A 122 -9.40 -4.37 -1.85
N TYR A 123 -8.78 -3.18 -1.84
CA TYR A 123 -8.36 -2.49 -0.61
C TYR A 123 -9.54 -2.27 0.35
N GLU A 124 -10.64 -1.67 -0.12
CA GLU A 124 -11.85 -1.42 0.67
C GLU A 124 -12.41 -2.71 1.29
N LYS A 125 -12.35 -3.81 0.55
CA LYS A 125 -12.82 -5.12 0.98
C LYS A 125 -11.92 -5.74 2.05
N GLU A 126 -10.59 -5.70 1.88
CA GLU A 126 -9.66 -6.24 2.88
C GLU A 126 -9.67 -5.42 4.18
N LYS A 127 -9.84 -4.10 4.09
CA LYS A 127 -9.92 -3.21 5.27
C LYS A 127 -11.07 -3.55 6.23
N LYS A 128 -12.10 -4.27 5.77
CA LYS A 128 -13.24 -4.72 6.59
C LYS A 128 -12.95 -6.01 7.38
N LYS A 129 -11.79 -6.64 7.20
CA LYS A 129 -11.40 -7.90 7.85
C LYS A 129 -10.53 -7.65 9.09
N SER A 130 -10.17 -8.71 9.83
CA SER A 130 -9.19 -8.63 10.92
C SER A 130 -7.78 -8.95 10.41
N HIS A 131 -6.73 -8.40 11.03
CA HIS A 131 -5.32 -8.62 10.67
C HIS A 131 -5.04 -8.34 9.19
N PHE A 132 -5.46 -7.16 8.73
CA PHE A 132 -5.53 -6.78 7.33
C PHE A 132 -4.34 -5.89 6.91
N GLU A 133 -3.55 -5.39 7.84
CA GLU A 133 -2.52 -4.35 7.64
C GLU A 133 -1.50 -4.74 6.57
N LEU A 134 -0.98 -5.97 6.62
CA LEU A 134 -0.04 -6.48 5.62
C LEU A 134 -0.66 -6.67 4.23
N LYS A 135 -1.96 -7.01 4.18
CA LYS A 135 -2.69 -7.13 2.91
C LYS A 135 -2.94 -5.78 2.28
N LEU A 136 -3.25 -4.76 3.09
CA LEU A 136 -3.34 -3.38 2.61
C LEU A 136 -2.01 -2.92 2.04
N TYR A 137 -0.91 -3.20 2.76
CA TYR A 137 0.42 -2.87 2.27
C TYR A 137 0.73 -3.56 0.95
N ALA A 138 0.46 -4.87 0.82
CA ALA A 138 0.66 -5.60 -0.42
C ALA A 138 -0.18 -5.03 -1.59
N ILE A 139 -1.41 -4.56 -1.31
CA ILE A 139 -2.28 -3.92 -2.30
C ILE A 139 -1.70 -2.57 -2.76
N VAL A 140 -1.22 -1.75 -1.81
CA VAL A 140 -0.58 -0.45 -2.07
C VAL A 140 0.75 -0.62 -2.78
N GLU A 141 1.58 -1.57 -2.34
CA GLU A 141 2.87 -1.88 -2.92
C GLU A 141 2.73 -2.23 -4.40
N ALA A 142 1.77 -3.09 -4.74
CA ALA A 142 1.44 -3.43 -6.12
C ALA A 142 1.00 -2.21 -6.93
N LEU A 143 0.08 -1.39 -6.37
CA LEU A 143 -0.44 -0.21 -7.06
C LEU A 143 0.65 0.84 -7.30
N VAL A 144 1.53 1.06 -6.33
CA VAL A 144 2.64 2.02 -6.44
C VAL A 144 3.65 1.56 -7.50
N PHE A 145 4.04 0.28 -7.50
CA PHE A 145 4.91 -0.26 -8.56
C PHE A 145 4.25 -0.24 -9.93
N PHE A 146 2.93 -0.49 -10.00
CA PHE A 146 2.19 -0.40 -11.25
C PHE A 146 2.23 1.03 -11.83
N LEU A 147 2.06 2.05 -10.99
CA LEU A 147 2.12 3.47 -11.39
C LEU A 147 3.54 3.92 -11.78
N ASP A 148 4.57 3.38 -11.13
CA ASP A 148 5.98 3.66 -11.46
C ASP A 148 6.43 2.92 -12.73
N SER A 149 5.80 1.79 -13.06
CA SER A 149 6.12 1.05 -14.27
C SER A 149 5.64 1.80 -15.50
N SER A 150 6.57 2.15 -16.37
CA SER A 150 6.38 2.90 -17.62
C SER A 150 5.52 2.20 -18.69
N TYR A 151 4.83 1.11 -18.34
CA TYR A 151 4.25 0.22 -19.36
C TYR A 151 2.99 0.78 -20.01
N ASP A 152 2.25 1.69 -19.37
CA ASP A 152 1.01 2.14 -19.99
C ASP A 152 0.41 3.44 -19.46
N GLY A 153 1.05 4.58 -19.73
CA GLY A 153 0.51 5.92 -19.42
C GLY A 153 -0.81 6.28 -20.14
N ARG A 154 -1.41 5.37 -20.94
CA ARG A 154 -2.65 5.62 -21.72
C ARG A 154 -3.84 6.02 -20.85
N TRP A 155 -3.89 5.58 -19.59
CA TRP A 155 -4.96 5.99 -18.66
C TRP A 155 -4.98 7.49 -18.37
N MET A 156 -3.85 8.20 -18.56
CA MET A 156 -3.77 9.66 -18.42
C MET A 156 -4.21 10.41 -19.68
N HIS A 157 -4.43 9.70 -20.78
CA HIS A 157 -4.74 10.27 -22.10
C HIS A 157 -6.18 10.03 -22.54
N VAL A 158 -7.05 9.56 -21.63
CA VAL A 158 -8.48 9.44 -21.91
C VAL A 158 -9.14 10.82 -22.00
N ASP A 159 -10.25 10.90 -22.73
CA ASP A 159 -11.05 12.12 -22.88
C ASP A 159 -11.77 12.58 -21.59
N ASP A 160 -11.91 11.72 -20.58
CA ASP A 160 -12.46 12.04 -19.25
C ASP A 160 -11.35 12.39 -18.23
N GLY A 161 -10.76 13.57 -18.41
CA GLY A 161 -9.70 14.09 -17.54
C GLY A 161 -10.14 14.29 -16.07
N ASP A 162 -11.41 14.59 -15.84
CA ASP A 162 -11.97 14.75 -14.49
C ASP A 162 -11.91 13.41 -13.72
N ARG A 163 -12.28 12.30 -14.38
CA ARG A 163 -12.18 10.96 -13.76
C ARG A 163 -10.74 10.58 -13.44
N VAL A 164 -9.79 10.95 -14.28
CA VAL A 164 -8.35 10.73 -14.06
C VAL A 164 -7.87 11.48 -12.82
N GLU A 165 -8.21 12.77 -12.70
CA GLU A 165 -7.85 13.58 -11.53
C GLU A 165 -8.47 13.02 -10.24
N GLU A 166 -9.75 12.67 -10.29
CA GLU A 166 -10.44 12.10 -9.14
C GLU A 166 -9.87 10.75 -8.72
N LEU A 167 -9.47 9.90 -9.68
CA LEU A 167 -8.84 8.62 -9.42
C LEU A 167 -7.47 8.82 -8.75
N MET A 168 -6.68 9.78 -9.22
CA MET A 168 -5.41 10.12 -8.61
C MET A 168 -5.55 10.62 -7.17
N CYS A 169 -6.50 11.51 -6.91
CA CYS A 169 -6.80 11.94 -5.54
C CYS A 169 -7.23 10.76 -4.64
N LEU A 170 -8.04 9.85 -5.18
CA LEU A 170 -8.47 8.65 -4.48
C LEU A 170 -7.31 7.71 -4.17
N MET A 171 -6.37 7.51 -5.08
CA MET A 171 -5.16 6.72 -4.85
C MET A 171 -4.25 7.38 -3.80
N GLY A 172 -4.05 8.71 -3.87
CA GLY A 172 -3.30 9.45 -2.87
C GLY A 172 -3.88 9.31 -1.45
N THR A 173 -5.20 9.39 -1.31
CA THR A 173 -5.85 9.15 -0.02
C THR A 173 -5.82 7.69 0.42
N LEU A 174 -5.85 6.74 -0.50
CA LEU A 174 -5.64 5.32 -0.22
C LEU A 174 -4.23 5.07 0.33
N PHE A 175 -3.18 5.68 -0.24
CA PHE A 175 -1.81 5.56 0.26
C PHE A 175 -1.68 6.06 1.70
N VAL A 176 -2.17 7.28 1.95
CA VAL A 176 -2.18 7.89 3.29
C VAL A 176 -2.98 7.02 4.28
N ASP A 177 -4.16 6.54 3.87
CA ASP A 177 -4.98 5.66 4.70
C ASP A 177 -4.24 4.38 5.07
N CYS A 178 -3.57 3.74 4.09
CA CYS A 178 -2.79 2.53 4.33
C CYS A 178 -1.67 2.79 5.35
N PHE A 179 -0.90 3.86 5.15
CA PHE A 179 0.17 4.20 6.09
C PHE A 179 -0.40 4.50 7.48
N ARG A 180 -1.58 5.11 7.60
CA ARG A 180 -2.23 5.34 8.90
C ARG A 180 -2.68 4.04 9.54
N GLU A 181 -3.19 3.08 8.78
CA GLU A 181 -3.50 1.74 9.28
C GLU A 181 -2.23 1.00 9.76
N LEU A 182 -1.10 1.14 9.05
CA LEU A 182 0.20 0.62 9.50
C LEU A 182 0.75 1.33 10.76
N ASP A 183 0.37 2.59 10.94
CA ASP A 183 0.77 3.46 12.06
C ASP A 183 -0.03 3.20 13.33
N LYS A 184 -1.26 2.67 13.22
CA LYS A 184 -2.12 2.38 14.37
C LYS A 184 -1.41 1.46 15.34
N GLU A 185 -1.47 1.84 16.61
CA GLU A 185 -0.95 1.14 17.79
C GLU A 185 -1.55 -0.27 17.89
N THR A 186 -0.95 -1.24 17.19
CA THR A 186 -0.99 -2.63 17.64
C THR A 186 -0.05 -2.75 18.84
N PRO A 187 -0.23 -3.70 19.77
CA PRO A 187 0.70 -3.95 20.87
C PRO A 187 2.16 -4.24 20.43
N ILE A 188 2.38 -4.34 19.12
CA ILE A 188 3.64 -4.65 18.45
C ILE A 188 4.13 -3.46 17.58
N GLY A 189 3.31 -2.43 17.28
CA GLY A 189 3.71 -1.11 16.75
C GLY A 189 4.89 -1.07 15.76
N ARG A 190 4.99 -2.02 14.82
CA ARG A 190 6.24 -2.28 14.07
C ARG A 190 6.17 -2.01 12.57
N TRP A 191 5.00 -1.84 11.97
CA TRP A 191 4.91 -1.81 10.51
C TRP A 191 5.39 -0.49 9.94
N LEU A 192 4.83 0.64 10.38
CA LEU A 192 5.35 1.98 10.05
C LEU A 192 6.48 2.41 11.00
N ALA A 193 7.61 1.69 10.91
CA ALA A 193 8.80 1.93 11.72
C ALA A 193 10.03 2.19 10.84
N PRO A 194 11.12 2.77 11.40
CA PRO A 194 12.40 2.86 10.72
C PRO A 194 12.83 1.55 10.03
N PRO A 195 13.63 1.61 8.94
CA PRO A 195 14.04 0.43 8.17
C PRO A 195 14.69 -0.72 8.99
N ASP A 196 15.34 -0.40 10.11
CA ASP A 196 15.96 -1.36 11.02
C ASP A 196 14.96 -2.04 11.97
N LYS A 197 13.75 -1.51 12.08
CA LYS A 197 12.71 -1.92 13.06
C LYS A 197 11.44 -2.44 12.41
N THR A 198 11.26 -2.22 11.12
CA THR A 198 10.14 -2.78 10.35
C THR A 198 10.57 -4.04 9.58
N PRO A 199 9.72 -5.07 9.51
CA PRO A 199 9.91 -6.18 8.57
C PRO A 199 9.57 -5.80 7.12
N LEU A 200 9.03 -4.59 6.86
CA LEU A 200 8.71 -4.07 5.53
C LEU A 200 9.98 -3.55 4.82
N LYS A 201 10.63 -4.40 4.02
CA LYS A 201 11.99 -4.15 3.48
C LYS A 201 12.09 -2.93 2.56
N ASN A 202 10.98 -2.50 1.97
CA ASN A 202 10.92 -1.40 1.01
C ASN A 202 9.97 -0.28 1.41
N LEU A 203 9.59 -0.16 2.69
CA LEU A 203 8.62 0.84 3.14
C LEU A 203 8.98 2.27 2.68
N GLY A 204 10.24 2.69 2.87
CA GLY A 204 10.68 4.02 2.43
C GLY A 204 10.63 4.20 0.90
N LEU A 205 10.94 3.17 0.13
CA LEU A 205 10.83 3.20 -1.33
C LEU A 205 9.35 3.36 -1.74
N ILE A 206 8.44 2.57 -1.16
CA ILE A 206 7.01 2.64 -1.48
C ILE A 206 6.42 4.01 -1.11
N MET A 207 6.80 4.57 0.03
CA MET A 207 6.40 5.94 0.39
C MET A 207 6.94 6.98 -0.61
N GLY A 208 8.20 6.83 -1.04
CA GLY A 208 8.81 7.72 -2.03
C GLY A 208 8.20 7.63 -3.42
N LEU A 209 7.94 6.41 -3.90
CA LEU A 209 7.27 6.16 -5.19
C LEU A 209 5.82 6.64 -5.16
N ALA A 210 5.11 6.47 -4.05
CA ALA A 210 3.77 7.04 -3.86
C ALA A 210 3.81 8.56 -4.02
N ILE A 211 4.77 9.26 -3.39
CA ILE A 211 4.99 10.70 -3.61
C ILE A 211 5.33 11.00 -5.08
N GLY A 212 6.18 10.18 -5.70
CA GLY A 212 6.54 10.30 -7.12
C GLY A 212 5.34 10.28 -8.06
N ALA A 213 4.30 9.50 -7.74
CA ALA A 213 3.05 9.47 -8.49
C ALA A 213 2.34 10.85 -8.49
N ALA A 214 2.50 11.68 -7.46
CA ALA A 214 1.98 13.05 -7.45
C ALA A 214 2.68 13.93 -8.49
N GLY A 215 4.01 13.78 -8.60
CA GLY A 215 4.85 14.59 -9.47
C GLY A 215 4.70 14.31 -10.97
N CYS A 216 4.05 13.20 -11.34
CA CYS A 216 3.78 12.85 -12.73
C CYS A 216 2.59 13.63 -13.33
N TRP A 217 1.83 14.35 -12.51
CA TRP A 217 0.66 15.11 -12.94
C TRP A 217 0.99 16.59 -13.19
N MET A 218 0.51 17.14 -14.30
CA MET A 218 0.68 18.56 -14.67
C MET A 218 -0.61 19.40 -14.47
N GLY A 219 -1.59 18.89 -13.73
CA GLY A 219 -2.84 19.61 -13.40
C GLY A 219 -2.68 20.65 -12.29
N ASP A 220 -3.80 21.16 -11.75
CA ASP A 220 -3.72 22.13 -10.66
C ASP A 220 -3.00 21.51 -9.44
N ALA A 221 -1.95 22.18 -8.99
CA ALA A 221 -1.00 21.60 -8.03
C ALA A 221 -1.62 21.43 -6.64
N GLU A 222 -2.70 22.16 -6.34
CA GLU A 222 -3.18 22.30 -4.97
C GLU A 222 -3.72 20.98 -4.41
N SER A 223 -4.51 20.21 -5.17
CA SER A 223 -5.17 19.00 -4.64
C SER A 223 -4.21 17.83 -4.36
N MET A 224 -3.12 17.73 -5.13
CA MET A 224 -2.14 16.64 -5.04
C MET A 224 -1.05 16.88 -3.99
N ASP A 225 -0.68 18.14 -3.79
CA ASP A 225 0.31 18.54 -2.78
C ASP A 225 -0.10 18.10 -1.37
N PHE A 226 -1.39 17.93 -1.08
CA PHE A 226 -1.87 17.57 0.26
C PHE A 226 -1.48 16.17 0.71
N TRP A 227 -1.63 15.15 -0.16
CA TRP A 227 -1.40 13.77 0.26
C TRP A 227 0.08 13.38 0.19
N SER A 228 0.85 13.93 -0.76
CA SER A 228 2.30 13.73 -0.83
C SER A 228 3.01 14.29 0.41
N GLN A 229 2.64 15.50 0.83
CA GLN A 229 3.13 16.13 2.06
C GLN A 229 2.77 15.34 3.32
N GLU A 230 1.57 14.75 3.37
CA GLU A 230 1.18 13.92 4.50
C GLU A 230 2.03 12.63 4.58
N ILE A 231 2.32 11.99 3.44
CA ILE A 231 3.21 10.82 3.38
C ILE A 231 4.61 11.20 3.89
N GLU A 232 5.15 12.34 3.47
CA GLU A 232 6.43 12.83 3.98
C GLU A 232 6.41 13.09 5.48
N ARG A 233 5.36 13.75 5.99
CA ARG A 233 5.20 14.02 7.43
C ARG A 233 5.18 12.73 8.23
N MET A 234 4.50 11.70 7.72
CA MET A 234 4.45 10.37 8.35
C MET A 234 5.82 9.69 8.33
N ALA A 235 6.58 9.80 7.24
CA ALA A 235 7.94 9.27 7.15
C ALA A 235 8.89 9.99 8.13
N GLU A 236 8.87 11.33 8.16
CA GLU A 236 9.67 12.16 9.07
C GLU A 236 9.38 11.82 10.54
N ALA A 237 8.10 11.73 10.92
CA ALA A 237 7.68 11.39 12.28
C ALA A 237 8.19 10.02 12.75
N ARG A 238 8.48 9.11 11.80
CA ARG A 238 9.00 7.76 12.06
C ARG A 238 10.50 7.63 11.73
N GLY A 239 11.20 8.72 11.46
CA GLY A 239 12.65 8.70 11.15
C GLY A 239 13.00 7.98 9.86
N ILE A 240 12.04 7.84 8.93
CA ILE A 240 12.25 7.30 7.59
C ILE A 240 12.73 8.44 6.70
N GLN A 241 13.96 8.35 6.19
CA GLN A 241 14.51 9.36 5.28
C GLN A 241 14.10 9.05 3.84
N LEU A 242 13.22 9.87 3.29
CA LEU A 242 12.90 9.89 1.87
C LEU A 242 13.89 10.82 1.15
N ARG A 243 14.48 10.37 0.04
CA ARG A 243 15.44 11.16 -0.75
C ARG A 243 14.92 11.32 -2.16
N ASN A 244 15.11 12.50 -2.75
CA ASN A 244 14.77 12.81 -4.15
C ASN A 244 13.30 12.53 -4.53
N CYS A 245 12.37 12.56 -3.57
CA CYS A 245 10.94 12.36 -3.80
C CYS A 245 10.33 13.72 -4.18
N SER A 246 10.28 14.03 -5.48
CA SER A 246 9.77 15.30 -6.05
C SER A 246 10.46 16.60 -5.55
N GLY A 247 10.38 17.68 -6.33
CA GLY A 247 11.06 18.95 -6.05
C GLY A 247 10.60 19.64 -4.75
N PRO A 248 11.22 20.78 -4.38
CA PRO A 248 10.92 21.46 -3.11
C PRO A 248 9.42 21.79 -3.02
N ILE A 249 8.76 21.22 -2.01
CA ILE A 249 7.35 21.44 -1.71
C ILE A 249 7.12 22.94 -1.46
N LYS A 250 6.18 23.50 -2.22
CA LYS A 250 5.72 24.88 -2.06
C LYS A 250 4.72 24.90 -0.92
N GLU A 251 5.18 25.38 0.24
CA GLU A 251 4.43 25.56 1.48
C GLU A 251 3.77 24.28 2.06
N LYS A 252 4.14 23.96 3.30
CA LYS A 252 3.47 22.87 4.04
C LYS A 252 2.01 23.26 4.25
N SER A 253 1.08 22.46 3.72
CA SER A 253 -0.34 22.56 4.01
C SER A 253 -0.55 22.52 5.53
N ASP A 254 -1.58 23.21 6.01
CA ASP A 254 -1.90 23.32 7.44
C ASP A 254 -2.35 21.98 8.08
N GLY A 255 -2.37 20.88 7.30
CA GLY A 255 -2.77 19.56 7.75
C GLY A 255 -4.25 19.43 8.13
N THR A 256 -5.08 20.44 7.84
CA THR A 256 -6.50 20.46 8.26
C THR A 256 -7.45 19.77 7.29
N LYS A 257 -7.02 19.53 6.05
CA LYS A 257 -7.84 18.84 5.04
C LYS A 257 -7.91 17.35 5.37
N MET A 258 -9.10 16.88 5.75
CA MET A 258 -9.31 15.49 6.13
C MET A 258 -9.14 14.58 4.90
N LEU A 259 -7.97 13.97 4.76
CA LEU A 259 -7.69 12.91 3.79
C LEU A 259 -8.40 11.63 4.24
N ASP A 260 -9.69 11.51 3.94
CA ASP A 260 -10.51 10.36 4.28
C ASP A 260 -10.83 9.54 3.03
N PHE A 261 -10.11 8.42 2.89
CA PHE A 261 -10.30 7.45 1.82
C PHE A 261 -11.76 6.99 1.69
N SER A 262 -12.47 6.75 2.80
CA SER A 262 -13.83 6.20 2.74
C SER A 262 -14.81 7.23 2.15
N SER A 263 -14.67 8.49 2.55
CA SER A 263 -15.47 9.59 2.01
C SER A 263 -15.13 9.86 0.55
N GLN A 264 -13.84 9.86 0.18
CA GLN A 264 -13.43 10.04 -1.21
C GLN A 264 -13.91 8.89 -2.11
N LEU A 265 -13.77 7.64 -1.69
CA LEU A 265 -14.26 6.49 -2.44
C LEU A 265 -15.78 6.57 -2.66
N LYS A 266 -16.53 7.03 -1.65
CA LYS A 266 -17.98 7.23 -1.77
C LYS A 266 -18.32 8.33 -2.79
N ALA A 267 -17.58 9.43 -2.80
CA ALA A 267 -17.75 10.51 -3.77
C ALA A 267 -17.40 10.04 -5.19
N TYR A 268 -16.28 9.34 -5.35
CA TYR A 268 -15.85 8.75 -6.62
C TYR A 268 -16.90 7.79 -7.19
N LYS A 269 -17.39 6.85 -6.38
CA LYS A 269 -18.48 5.92 -6.77
C LYS A 269 -19.75 6.66 -7.17
N LYS A 270 -20.07 7.80 -6.56
CA LYS A 270 -21.27 8.56 -6.89
C LYS A 270 -21.17 9.21 -8.27
N ARG A 271 -19.97 9.65 -8.69
CA ARG A 271 -19.74 10.33 -9.97
C ARG A 271 -19.45 9.36 -11.11
N ASN A 272 -18.62 8.35 -10.83
CA ASN A 272 -18.07 7.42 -11.85
C ASN A 272 -18.69 6.01 -11.78
N GLY A 273 -19.73 5.82 -10.96
CA GLY A 273 -20.27 4.50 -10.62
C GLY A 273 -21.17 3.84 -11.67
N ALA A 274 -21.43 4.47 -12.81
CA ALA A 274 -22.21 3.87 -13.88
C ALA A 274 -21.27 3.48 -15.05
N PRO A 275 -21.25 2.22 -15.51
CA PRO A 275 -22.13 1.12 -15.09
C PRO A 275 -21.68 0.46 -13.78
N SER A 276 -20.39 0.51 -13.45
CA SER A 276 -19.79 0.23 -12.14
C SER A 276 -18.28 0.46 -12.19
N ILE A 277 -17.68 1.13 -11.19
CA ILE A 277 -16.22 1.20 -11.09
C ILE A 277 -15.61 -0.20 -10.92
N GLY A 278 -14.44 -0.43 -11.48
CA GLY A 278 -13.72 -1.70 -11.43
C GLY A 278 -14.42 -2.84 -12.19
N GLY A 279 -15.19 -2.48 -13.22
CA GLY A 279 -15.97 -3.40 -14.04
C GLY A 279 -15.15 -4.29 -14.96
N ASN A 280 -15.82 -4.79 -16.00
CA ASN A 280 -15.19 -5.54 -17.09
C ASN A 280 -15.65 -5.01 -18.45
N HIS A 281 -16.00 -3.72 -18.52
CA HIS A 281 -16.56 -3.13 -19.74
C HIS A 281 -15.53 -3.12 -20.86
N PHE A 282 -14.26 -2.99 -20.48
CA PHE A 282 -13.14 -2.94 -21.40
C PHE A 282 -12.41 -4.28 -21.53
N ASP A 283 -12.95 -5.35 -20.95
CA ASP A 283 -12.33 -6.69 -20.96
C ASP A 283 -12.62 -7.41 -22.29
N LEU A 284 -11.66 -7.34 -23.21
CA LEU A 284 -11.73 -7.95 -24.54
C LEU A 284 -11.73 -9.48 -24.49
N SER A 285 -11.34 -10.09 -23.37
CA SER A 285 -11.50 -11.55 -23.20
C SER A 285 -12.96 -11.98 -22.99
N LYS A 286 -13.87 -11.02 -22.80
CA LYS A 286 -15.30 -11.26 -22.52
C LYS A 286 -16.24 -10.80 -23.63
N ILE A 287 -15.74 -10.23 -24.73
CA ILE A 287 -16.57 -9.87 -25.88
C ILE A 287 -16.98 -11.13 -26.65
N SER A 288 -18.14 -11.06 -27.31
CA SER A 288 -18.61 -12.17 -28.15
C SER A 288 -17.81 -12.26 -29.46
N GLU A 289 -17.81 -13.43 -30.12
CA GLU A 289 -17.19 -13.56 -31.45
C GLU A 289 -17.81 -12.61 -32.49
N ALA A 290 -19.12 -12.36 -32.40
CA ALA A 290 -19.80 -11.42 -33.27
C ALA A 290 -19.29 -9.99 -33.03
N GLU A 291 -19.13 -9.61 -31.77
CA GLU A 291 -18.60 -8.30 -31.39
C GLU A 291 -17.15 -8.10 -31.84
N ARG A 292 -16.33 -9.14 -31.66
CA ARG A 292 -14.94 -9.13 -32.11
C ARG A 292 -14.83 -8.91 -33.62
N ARG A 293 -15.68 -9.57 -34.43
CA ARG A 293 -15.69 -9.35 -35.89
C ARG A 293 -16.09 -7.93 -36.27
N ARG A 294 -17.02 -7.30 -35.55
CA ARG A 294 -17.41 -5.91 -35.82
C ARG A 294 -16.26 -4.94 -35.56
N LEU A 295 -15.54 -5.15 -34.46
CA LEU A 295 -14.32 -4.40 -34.14
C LEU A 295 -13.17 -4.66 -35.12
N ASP A 296 -13.11 -5.84 -35.74
CA ASP A 296 -12.14 -6.12 -36.80
C ASP A 296 -12.56 -5.51 -38.15
N GLU A 297 -13.87 -5.31 -38.38
CA GLU A 297 -14.44 -4.75 -39.61
C GLU A 297 -14.55 -3.22 -39.59
N GLY A 298 -14.28 -2.57 -38.44
CA GLY A 298 -14.29 -1.10 -38.31
C GLY A 298 -15.67 -0.49 -38.07
N ASP A 299 -16.64 -1.28 -37.61
CA ASP A 299 -17.95 -0.79 -37.17
C ASP A 299 -17.79 -0.10 -35.79
N ILE A 300 -17.64 1.22 -35.79
CA ILE A 300 -17.48 2.03 -34.56
C ILE A 300 -18.83 2.12 -33.82
N PHE A 301 -18.81 1.97 -32.49
CA PHE A 301 -19.97 2.17 -31.62
C PHE A 301 -20.51 3.62 -31.67
N ASP A 302 -21.83 3.77 -31.73
CA ASP A 302 -22.53 4.91 -31.12
C ASP A 302 -22.72 4.56 -29.63
N ILE A 303 -22.07 5.31 -28.72
CA ILE A 303 -22.27 5.22 -27.26
C ILE A 303 -23.18 6.36 -26.81
#